data_AF-A0A7X2CLC3-F1
#
_entry.id   AF-A0A7X2CLC3-F1
#
_cell.length_a   1.000
_cell.length_b   1.000
_cell.length_c   1.000
_cell.angle_alpha   90.00
_cell.angle_beta   90.00
_cell.angle_gamma   90.00
#
_symmetry.space_group_name_H-M   'P 1'
#
loop_
_entity.id
_entity.type
_entity.pdbx_description
1 polymer ?
#
loop_
_entity_poly.entity_id
_entity_poly.type
_entity_poly.pdbx_seq_one_letter_code
_entity_poly.pdbx_strand_id
1 'polypeptide(L)'
;MSVLSPLRHLPDQARRALRGALGWMLLAAMLDGLAGLALVPLILAWFDQQSVQPSALLLLGLTLLQALVSYVAQRRGYLAGAGLAAGLVSQMVQHLPRLPLARQGQLEDLVRGPVFNSMGIPAHLLAPLVTALVTPTMVVLGLFFIEPRLALALALAYLPLFALLRWAGRRSLALEQLRQKVDRRAGQLLQTFAQQQALIRSAGDAGQGQLALRQALHEQH
;
A
#
# COMPACT_ATOMS: atom_id res chain seq x y z
N MET A 1 16.29 0.01 -10.44
CA MET A 1 15.65 1.35 -10.44
C MET A 1 15.02 1.56 -9.07
N SER A 2 15.42 2.58 -8.30
CA SER A 2 14.92 2.72 -6.92
C SER A 2 13.41 3.01 -6.92
N VAL A 3 12.66 2.33 -6.05
CA VAL A 3 11.19 2.44 -5.91
C VAL A 3 10.75 3.89 -5.61
N LEU A 4 11.67 4.74 -5.15
CA LEU A 4 11.42 6.13 -4.76
C LEU A 4 11.68 7.15 -5.88
N SER A 5 12.21 6.74 -7.03
CA SER A 5 12.48 7.65 -8.17
C SER A 5 11.25 8.45 -8.63
N PRO A 6 10.03 7.86 -8.70
CA PRO A 6 8.83 8.60 -9.11
C PRO A 6 8.41 9.71 -8.13
N LEU A 7 8.74 9.56 -6.83
CA LEU A 7 8.38 10.55 -5.80
C LEU A 7 9.11 11.89 -5.95
N ARG A 8 10.21 11.92 -6.73
CA ARG A 8 10.98 13.15 -7.00
C ARG A 8 10.26 14.14 -7.92
N HIS A 9 9.26 13.67 -8.68
CA HIS A 9 8.46 14.49 -9.58
C HIS A 9 7.17 15.02 -8.93
N LEU A 10 6.89 14.63 -7.68
CA LEU A 10 5.73 15.13 -6.95
C LEU A 10 5.94 16.58 -6.49
N PRO A 11 4.85 17.39 -6.44
CA PRO A 11 4.89 18.75 -5.91
C PRO A 11 5.44 18.79 -4.48
N ASP A 12 6.18 19.85 -4.13
CA ASP A 12 6.83 19.97 -2.82
C ASP A 12 5.86 19.94 -1.64
N GLN A 13 4.62 20.40 -1.85
CA GLN A 13 3.56 20.32 -0.84
C GLN A 13 3.14 18.86 -0.56
N ALA A 14 2.94 18.05 -1.61
CA ALA A 14 2.60 16.64 -1.48
C ALA A 14 3.74 15.85 -0.81
N ARG A 15 5.00 16.16 -1.17
CA ARG A 15 6.18 15.54 -0.55
C ARG A 15 6.30 15.86 0.93
N ARG A 16 6.07 17.12 1.33
CA ARG A 16 6.08 17.53 2.74
C ARG A 16 4.97 16.87 3.54
N ALA A 17 3.76 16.81 2.98
CA ALA A 17 2.63 16.11 3.61
C ALA A 17 2.94 14.61 3.81
N LEU A 18 3.51 13.95 2.79
CA LEU A 18 3.89 12.54 2.86
C LEU A 18 4.98 12.29 3.91
N ARG A 19 6.03 13.12 3.97
CA ARG A 19 7.07 13.01 5.01
C ARG A 19 6.51 13.21 6.41
N GLY A 20 5.62 14.19 6.59
CA GLY A 20 4.93 14.41 7.85
C GLY A 20 4.11 13.19 8.27
N ALA A 21 3.31 12.64 7.35
CA ALA A 21 2.52 11.43 7.60
C ALA A 21 3.41 10.23 7.95
N LEU A 22 4.51 10.01 7.22
CA LEU A 22 5.50 8.98 7.51
C LEU A 22 6.09 9.11 8.92
N GLY A 23 6.45 10.32 9.34
CA GLY A 23 6.95 10.57 10.70
C GLY A 23 5.96 10.15 11.78
N TRP A 24 4.67 10.48 11.59
CA TRP A 24 3.61 10.06 12.51
C TRP A 24 3.38 8.54 12.49
N MET A 25 3.44 7.89 11.32
CA MET A 25 3.33 6.43 11.20
C MET A 25 4.48 5.71 11.89
N LEU A 26 5.71 6.22 11.75
CA LEU A 26 6.88 5.69 12.44
C LEU A 26 6.71 5.79 13.95
N LEU A 27 6.30 6.96 14.45
CA LEU A 27 6.07 7.17 15.88
C LEU A 27 4.97 6.24 16.42
N ALA A 28 3.86 6.08 15.68
CA ALA A 28 2.79 5.15 16.04
C ALA A 28 3.29 3.70 16.15
N ALA A 29 4.07 3.24 15.16
CA ALA A 29 4.63 1.89 15.15
C ALA A 29 5.68 1.67 16.25
N MET A 30 6.48 2.68 16.58
CA MET A 30 7.42 2.60 17.70
C MET A 30 6.69 2.48 19.04
N LEU A 31 5.62 3.25 19.24
CA LEU A 31 4.77 3.16 20.44
C LEU A 31 4.06 1.82 20.55
N ASP A 32 3.60 1.28 19.43
CA ASP A 32 3.00 -0.06 19.36
C ASP A 32 4.02 -1.15 19.78
N GLY A 33 5.26 -1.05 19.30
CA GLY A 33 6.35 -1.93 19.74
C GLY A 33 6.69 -1.77 21.23
N LEU A 34 6.68 -0.54 21.76
CA LEU A 34 6.87 -0.27 23.19
C LEU A 34 5.72 -0.81 24.04
N ALA A 35 4.48 -0.71 23.57
CA ALA A 35 3.32 -1.32 24.23
C ALA A 35 3.45 -2.85 24.25
N GLY A 36 3.89 -3.45 23.14
CA GLY A 36 4.23 -4.86 23.07
C GLY A 36 5.33 -5.27 24.06
N LEU A 37 6.36 -4.45 24.24
CA LEU A 37 7.40 -4.67 25.25
C LEU A 37 6.89 -4.55 26.69
N ALA A 38 5.94 -3.63 26.95
CA ALA A 38 5.34 -3.47 28.27
C ALA A 38 4.52 -4.70 28.72
N LEU A 39 4.17 -5.61 27.80
CA LEU A 39 3.60 -6.91 28.15
C LEU A 39 4.59 -7.80 28.90
N VAL A 40 5.90 -7.69 28.64
CA VAL A 40 6.92 -8.52 29.29
C VAL A 40 6.91 -8.36 30.81
N PRO A 41 7.10 -7.15 31.39
CA PRO A 41 7.05 -6.97 32.84
C PRO A 41 5.66 -7.24 33.42
N LEU A 42 4.58 -7.08 32.65
CA LEU A 42 3.23 -7.44 33.08
C LEU A 42 3.09 -8.96 33.25
N ILE A 43 3.55 -9.73 32.27
CA ILE A 43 3.53 -11.20 32.29
C ILE A 43 4.42 -11.71 33.44
N LEU A 44 5.62 -11.17 33.60
CA LEU A 44 6.52 -11.55 34.69
C LEU A 44 5.90 -11.26 36.06
N ALA A 45 5.36 -10.06 36.28
CA ALA A 45 4.69 -9.71 37.54
C ALA A 45 3.49 -10.62 37.83
N TRP A 46 2.73 -11.00 36.79
CA TRP A 46 1.62 -11.94 36.91
C TRP A 46 2.08 -13.34 37.35
N PHE A 47 3.12 -13.88 36.70
CA PHE A 47 3.66 -15.20 37.05
C PHE A 47 4.31 -15.24 38.43
N ASP A 48 4.99 -14.16 38.82
CA ASP A 48 5.64 -14.04 40.13
C ASP A 48 4.66 -13.68 41.26
N GLN A 49 3.35 -13.60 40.97
CA GLN A 49 2.30 -13.19 41.91
C GLN A 49 2.57 -11.83 42.59
N GLN A 50 3.24 -10.93 41.87
CA GLN A 50 3.52 -9.57 42.30
C GLN A 50 2.39 -8.61 41.88
N SER A 51 2.45 -7.37 42.36
CA SER A 51 1.50 -6.35 41.91
C SER A 51 1.68 -6.06 40.42
N VAL A 52 0.66 -6.37 39.63
CA VAL A 52 0.58 -6.09 38.19
C VAL A 52 0.19 -4.65 37.87
N GLN A 53 -0.26 -3.90 38.89
CA GLN A 53 -0.78 -2.55 38.77
C GLN A 53 0.17 -1.56 38.04
N PRO A 54 1.48 -1.48 38.35
CA PRO A 54 2.38 -0.55 37.65
C PRO A 54 2.56 -0.92 36.19
N SER A 55 2.76 -2.20 35.87
CA SER A 55 2.92 -2.70 34.50
C SER A 55 1.63 -2.52 33.69
N ALA A 56 0.46 -2.73 34.31
CA ALA A 56 -0.84 -2.54 33.69
C ALA A 56 -1.10 -1.05 33.38
N LEU A 57 -0.77 -0.14 34.29
CA LEU A 57 -0.88 1.30 34.07
C LEU A 57 0.07 1.78 32.97
N LEU A 58 1.30 1.27 32.93
CA LEU A 58 2.26 1.56 31.86
C LEU A 58 1.73 1.10 30.50
N LEU A 59 1.27 -0.15 30.41
CA LEU A 59 0.69 -0.71 29.18
C LEU A 59 -0.54 0.09 28.72
N LEU A 60 -1.44 0.41 29.64
CA LEU A 60 -2.62 1.22 29.35
C LEU A 60 -2.24 2.62 28.85
N GLY A 61 -1.28 3.29 29.50
CA GLY A 61 -0.79 4.61 29.08
C GLY A 61 -0.15 4.58 27.68
N LEU A 62 0.72 3.59 27.42
CA LEU A 62 1.34 3.41 26.11
C LEU A 62 0.30 3.10 25.02
N THR A 63 -0.69 2.28 25.32
CA THR A 63 -1.74 1.90 24.37
C THR A 63 -2.65 3.09 24.04
N LEU A 64 -3.04 3.90 25.03
CA LEU A 64 -3.80 5.13 24.79
C LEU A 64 -3.02 6.16 23.97
N LEU A 65 -1.73 6.33 24.29
CA LEU A 65 -0.86 7.22 23.53
C LEU A 65 -0.67 6.72 22.09
N GLN A 66 -0.46 5.41 21.91
CA GLN A 66 -0.37 4.76 20.61
C GLN A 66 -1.67 4.98 19.81
N ALA A 67 -2.84 4.81 20.42
CA ALA A 67 -4.12 5.02 19.75
C ALA A 67 -4.29 6.47 19.25
N LEU A 68 -3.91 7.45 20.09
CA LEU A 68 -3.96 8.87 19.72
C LEU A 68 -3.00 9.19 18.56
N VAL A 69 -1.76 8.72 18.66
CA VAL A 69 -0.72 8.94 17.63
C VAL A 69 -1.11 8.24 16.32
N SER A 70 -1.65 7.03 16.39
CA SER A 70 -2.18 6.28 15.25
C SER A 70 -3.35 7.00 14.58
N TYR A 71 -4.26 7.60 15.36
CA TYR A 71 -5.34 8.42 14.82
C TYR A 71 -4.80 9.63 14.02
N VAL A 72 -3.82 10.34 14.59
CA VAL A 72 -3.16 11.46 13.91
C VAL A 72 -2.42 10.99 12.65
N ALA A 73 -1.69 9.88 12.73
CA ALA A 73 -0.98 9.28 11.61
C ALA A 73 -1.93 8.94 10.45
N GLN A 74 -3.07 8.32 10.78
CA GLN A 74 -4.07 7.94 9.79
C GLN A 74 -4.69 9.17 9.12
N ARG A 75 -5.06 10.20 9.90
CA ARG A 75 -5.59 11.47 9.36
C ARG A 75 -4.58 12.16 8.45
N ARG A 76 -3.30 12.19 8.83
CA ARG A 76 -2.21 12.76 8.02
C ARG A 76 -1.97 11.94 6.75
N GLY A 77 -2.07 10.61 6.82
CA GLY A 77 -1.98 9.70 5.68
C GLY A 77 -3.07 9.97 4.64
N TYR A 78 -4.32 10.13 5.08
CA TYR A 78 -5.43 10.50 4.20
C TYR A 78 -5.23 11.86 3.52
N LEU A 79 -4.84 12.89 4.28
CA LEU A 79 -4.57 14.22 3.73
C LEU A 79 -3.40 14.19 2.72
N ALA A 80 -2.36 13.42 3.00
CA ALA A 80 -1.24 13.24 2.07
C ALA A 80 -1.67 12.51 0.79
N GLY A 81 -2.51 11.47 0.91
CA GLY A 81 -3.09 10.76 -0.24
C GLY A 81 -3.95 11.68 -1.11
N ALA A 82 -4.87 12.44 -0.50
CA ALA A 82 -5.73 13.39 -1.20
C ALA A 82 -4.92 14.48 -1.92
N GLY A 83 -3.90 15.04 -1.25
CA GLY A 83 -3.01 16.03 -1.87
C GLY A 83 -2.19 15.47 -3.03
N LEU A 84 -1.78 14.20 -2.94
CA LEU A 84 -1.07 13.51 -4.02
C LEU A 84 -1.97 13.29 -5.24
N ALA A 85 -3.21 12.84 -5.03
CA ALA A 85 -4.20 12.70 -6.09
C ALA A 85 -4.52 14.05 -6.77
N ALA A 86 -4.77 15.10 -5.97
CA ALA A 86 -5.04 16.44 -6.49
C ALA A 86 -3.86 16.99 -7.33
N GLY A 87 -2.62 16.77 -6.88
CA GLY A 87 -1.41 17.18 -7.60
C GLY A 87 -1.25 16.44 -8.93
N LEU A 88 -1.50 15.13 -8.96
CA LEU A 88 -1.44 14.33 -10.18
C LEU A 88 -2.50 14.76 -11.20
N VAL A 89 -3.75 14.95 -10.76
CA VAL A 89 -4.83 15.44 -11.63
C VAL A 89 -4.49 16.82 -12.20
N SER A 90 -4.01 17.74 -11.36
CA SER A 90 -3.64 19.09 -11.80
C SER A 90 -2.54 19.06 -12.88
N GLN A 91 -1.50 18.24 -12.70
CA GLN A 91 -0.44 18.12 -13.71
C GLN A 91 -0.94 17.48 -15.01
N MET A 92 -1.83 16.50 -14.94
CA MET A 92 -2.44 15.91 -16.14
C MET A 92 -3.25 16.95 -16.92
N VAL A 93 -4.05 17.76 -16.23
CA VAL A 93 -4.82 18.86 -16.84
C VAL A 93 -3.91 19.92 -17.48
N GLN A 94 -2.76 20.22 -16.87
CA GLN A 94 -1.81 21.20 -17.43
C GLN A 94 -1.09 20.71 -18.70
N HIS A 95 -0.91 19.40 -18.86
CA HIS A 95 -0.22 18.80 -20.01
C HIS A 95 -1.16 18.36 -21.14
N LEU A 96 -2.47 18.28 -20.86
CA LEU A 96 -3.54 17.99 -21.82
C LEU A 96 -3.47 18.83 -23.11
N PRO A 97 -3.24 20.16 -23.07
CA PRO A 97 -3.19 21.00 -24.27
C PRO A 97 -2.04 20.68 -25.23
N ARG A 98 -1.01 19.94 -24.78
CA ARG A 98 0.19 19.63 -25.56
C ARG A 98 0.15 18.25 -26.20
N LEU A 99 -0.92 17.49 -25.97
CA LEU A 99 -1.05 16.12 -26.46
C LEU A 99 -1.80 16.10 -27.80
N PRO A 100 -1.27 15.40 -28.82
CA PRO A 100 -1.97 15.26 -30.10
C PRO A 100 -3.31 14.56 -29.88
N LEU A 101 -4.35 15.04 -30.57
CA LEU A 101 -5.75 14.58 -30.46
C LEU A 101 -5.89 13.03 -30.49
N ALA A 102 -5.04 12.35 -31.26
CA ALA A 102 -5.00 10.89 -31.36
C ALA A 102 -4.65 10.14 -30.06
N ARG A 103 -4.07 10.81 -29.05
CA ARG A 103 -3.74 10.21 -27.74
C ARG A 103 -4.73 10.57 -26.64
N GLN A 104 -5.73 11.41 -26.89
CA GLN A 104 -6.66 11.87 -25.86
C GLN A 104 -7.52 10.74 -25.28
N GLY A 105 -7.89 9.72 -26.07
CA GLY A 105 -8.62 8.54 -25.59
C GLY A 105 -7.82 7.66 -24.60
N GLN A 106 -6.49 7.70 -24.62
CA GLN A 106 -5.65 7.02 -23.62
C GLN A 106 -5.58 7.78 -22.29
N LEU A 107 -5.95 9.07 -22.25
CA LEU A 107 -5.93 9.88 -21.02
C LEU A 107 -7.11 9.59 -20.09
N GLU A 108 -8.31 9.31 -20.61
CA GLU A 108 -9.47 8.98 -19.75
C GLU A 108 -9.21 7.71 -18.93
N ASP A 109 -8.58 6.69 -19.52
CA ASP A 109 -8.15 5.46 -18.83
C ASP A 109 -7.03 5.72 -17.81
N LEU A 110 -6.14 6.67 -18.10
CA LEU A 110 -5.03 7.07 -17.22
C LEU A 110 -5.51 7.89 -16.00
N VAL A 111 -6.60 8.64 -16.13
CA VAL A 111 -7.20 9.44 -15.04
C VAL A 111 -8.07 8.58 -14.12
N ARG A 112 -8.86 7.64 -14.66
CA ARG A 112 -9.78 6.82 -13.86
C ARG A 112 -9.10 5.67 -13.09
N GLY A 113 -8.04 5.06 -13.63
CA GLY A 113 -7.38 3.92 -12.98
C GLY A 113 -6.16 4.30 -12.14
N PRO A 114 -5.03 4.67 -12.76
CA PRO A 114 -3.75 4.88 -12.07
C PRO A 114 -3.73 5.97 -10.98
N VAL A 115 -4.45 7.08 -11.16
CA VAL A 115 -4.41 8.23 -10.23
C VAL A 115 -5.19 7.95 -8.95
N PHE A 116 -6.38 7.36 -9.04
CA PHE A 116 -7.14 6.97 -7.86
C PHE A 116 -6.50 5.80 -7.11
N ASN A 117 -5.89 4.83 -7.82
CA ASN A 117 -5.12 3.76 -7.17
C ASN A 117 -3.89 4.28 -6.41
N SER A 118 -3.25 5.35 -6.90
CA SER A 118 -2.10 5.94 -6.21
C SER A 118 -2.49 6.72 -4.95
N MET A 119 -3.75 7.15 -4.79
CA MET A 119 -4.28 7.72 -3.54
C MET A 119 -4.31 6.68 -2.41
N GLY A 120 -4.55 5.41 -2.74
CA GLY A 120 -4.61 4.32 -1.77
C GLY A 120 -3.25 4.00 -1.13
N ILE A 121 -2.13 4.36 -1.78
CA ILE A 121 -0.79 4.03 -1.29
C ILE A 121 -0.48 4.76 0.03
N PRO A 122 -0.54 6.11 0.13
CA PRO A 122 -0.33 6.81 1.39
C PRO A 122 -1.44 6.56 2.41
N ALA A 123 -2.68 6.36 1.94
CA ALA A 123 -3.86 6.26 2.79
C ALA A 123 -3.98 4.90 3.49
N HIS A 124 -3.57 3.80 2.84
CA HIS A 124 -3.88 2.45 3.31
C HIS A 124 -2.70 1.46 3.28
N LEU A 125 -1.64 1.72 2.50
CA LEU A 125 -0.53 0.75 2.38
C LEU A 125 0.70 1.16 3.19
N LEU A 126 0.94 2.47 3.32
CA LEU A 126 2.15 2.99 3.97
C LEU A 126 2.19 2.67 5.47
N ALA A 127 1.09 2.89 6.19
CA ALA A 127 1.02 2.64 7.63
C ALA A 127 1.19 1.14 7.97
N PRO A 128 0.46 0.19 7.33
CA PRO A 128 0.68 -1.24 7.59
C PRO A 128 2.09 -1.71 7.25
N LEU A 129 2.71 -1.19 6.19
CA LEU A 129 4.11 -1.50 5.86
C LEU A 129 5.07 -1.00 6.95
N VAL A 130 4.89 0.24 7.41
CA VAL A 130 5.72 0.79 8.49
C VAL A 130 5.56 -0.02 9.77
N THR A 131 4.32 -0.30 10.19
CA THR A 131 4.04 -1.13 11.38
C THR A 131 4.64 -2.53 11.27
N ALA A 132 4.49 -3.20 10.11
CA ALA A 132 5.00 -4.55 9.89
C ALA A 132 6.54 -4.66 9.97
N LEU A 133 7.28 -3.58 9.71
CA LEU A 133 8.73 -3.56 9.89
C LEU A 133 9.14 -3.03 11.26
N VAL A 134 8.57 -1.90 11.69
CA VAL A 134 9.05 -1.14 12.84
C VAL A 134 8.63 -1.79 14.15
N THR A 135 7.37 -2.23 14.29
CA THR A 135 6.87 -2.86 15.51
C THR A 135 7.71 -4.07 15.92
N PRO A 136 7.92 -5.11 15.07
CA PRO A 136 8.73 -6.27 15.46
C PRO A 136 10.19 -5.91 15.69
N THR A 137 10.75 -4.98 14.90
CA THR A 137 12.14 -4.51 15.11
C THR A 137 12.28 -3.85 16.48
N MET A 138 11.32 -3.01 16.87
CA MET A 138 11.32 -2.34 18.16
C MET A 138 11.21 -3.32 19.32
N VAL A 139 10.33 -4.33 19.19
CA VAL A 139 10.19 -5.41 20.20
C VAL A 139 11.49 -6.20 20.35
N VAL A 140 12.11 -6.63 19.25
CA VAL A 140 13.38 -7.37 19.30
C VAL A 140 14.49 -6.52 19.93
N LEU A 141 14.61 -5.25 19.54
CA LEU A 141 15.60 -4.34 20.10
C LEU A 141 15.38 -4.09 21.60
N GLY A 142 14.14 -3.90 22.03
CA GLY A 142 13.83 -3.73 23.46
C GLY A 142 14.12 -5.00 24.26
N LEU A 143 13.81 -6.17 23.72
CA LEU A 143 14.09 -7.46 24.35
C LEU A 143 15.59 -7.70 24.51
N PHE A 144 16.45 -7.18 23.63
CA PHE A 144 17.89 -7.29 23.81
C PHE A 144 18.40 -6.68 25.14
N PHE A 145 17.71 -5.67 25.66
CA PHE A 145 18.05 -5.03 26.95
C PHE A 145 17.49 -5.78 28.17
N ILE A 146 16.45 -6.59 27.98
CA ILE A 146 15.76 -7.31 29.06
C ILE A 146 16.29 -8.75 29.13
N GLU A 147 16.19 -9.48 28.02
CA GLU A 147 16.52 -10.90 27.90
C GLU A 147 17.18 -11.19 26.54
N PRO A 148 18.51 -11.06 26.42
CA PRO A 148 19.21 -11.14 25.14
C PRO A 148 19.10 -12.51 24.47
N ARG A 149 18.93 -13.59 25.25
CA ARG A 149 18.75 -14.95 24.71
C ARG A 149 17.41 -15.10 23.99
N LEU A 150 16.33 -14.60 24.60
CA LEU A 150 15.00 -14.59 23.98
C LEU A 150 14.97 -13.67 22.75
N ALA A 151 15.64 -12.51 22.84
CA ALA A 151 15.78 -11.58 21.73
C ALA A 151 16.46 -12.22 20.52
N LEU A 152 17.55 -12.97 20.74
CA LEU A 152 18.24 -13.71 19.67
C LEU A 152 17.36 -14.78 19.03
N ALA A 153 16.61 -15.54 19.81
CA ALA A 153 15.69 -16.56 19.30
C ALA A 153 14.60 -15.93 18.41
N LEU A 154 14.00 -14.83 18.86
CA LEU A 154 12.99 -14.08 18.10
C LEU A 154 13.58 -13.43 16.85
N ALA A 155 14.79 -12.87 16.92
CA ALA A 155 15.48 -12.32 15.76
C ALA A 155 15.76 -13.40 14.70
N LEU A 156 16.16 -14.59 15.13
CA LEU A 156 16.40 -15.72 14.24
C LEU A 156 15.11 -16.22 13.58
N ALA A 157 13.99 -16.23 14.31
CA ALA A 157 12.66 -16.55 13.78
C ALA A 157 12.10 -15.45 12.86
N TYR A 158 12.45 -14.19 13.11
CA TYR A 158 12.02 -13.04 12.30
C TYR A 158 12.59 -13.10 10.86
N LEU A 159 13.83 -13.56 10.68
CA LEU A 159 14.48 -13.67 9.37
C LEU A 159 13.69 -14.52 8.32
N PRO A 160 13.33 -15.79 8.59
CA PRO A 160 12.59 -16.60 7.64
C PRO A 160 11.17 -16.08 7.39
N LEU A 161 10.50 -15.54 8.42
CA LEU A 161 9.19 -14.90 8.28
C LEU A 161 9.27 -13.69 7.33
N PHE A 162 10.27 -12.83 7.52
CA PHE A 162 10.52 -11.68 6.65
C PHE A 162 10.82 -12.13 5.20
N ALA A 163 11.64 -13.17 5.04
CA ALA A 163 11.95 -13.73 3.72
C ALA A 163 10.69 -14.28 3.02
N LEU A 164 9.84 -15.02 3.75
CA LEU A 164 8.59 -15.58 3.26
C LEU A 164 7.61 -14.47 2.85
N LEU A 165 7.44 -13.45 3.69
CA LEU A 165 6.57 -12.31 3.40
C LEU A 165 7.02 -11.58 2.13
N ARG A 166 8.33 -11.36 1.98
CA ARG A 166 8.91 -10.70 0.81
C ARG A 166 8.78 -11.54 -0.45
N TRP A 167 8.91 -12.86 -0.34
CA TRP A 167 8.69 -13.79 -1.44
C TRP A 167 7.22 -13.83 -1.87
N ALA A 168 6.29 -13.92 -0.91
CA ALA A 168 4.85 -13.90 -1.16
C ALA A 168 4.45 -12.58 -1.85
N GLY A 169 4.90 -11.44 -1.33
CA GLY A 169 4.63 -10.14 -1.94
C GLY A 169 5.15 -10.01 -3.38
N ARG A 170 6.35 -10.56 -3.67
CA ARG A 170 6.88 -10.60 -5.04
C ARG A 170 6.03 -11.46 -5.97
N ARG A 171 5.56 -12.61 -5.50
CA ARG A 171 4.67 -13.48 -6.28
C ARG A 171 3.31 -12.84 -6.52
N SER A 172 2.70 -12.24 -5.49
CA SER A 172 1.44 -11.52 -5.65
C SER A 172 1.56 -10.38 -6.66
N LEU A 173 2.66 -9.61 -6.62
CA LEU A 173 2.89 -8.54 -7.60
C LEU A 173 3.04 -9.09 -9.03
N ALA A 174 3.75 -10.21 -9.21
CA ALA A 174 3.90 -10.83 -10.52
C ALA A 174 2.56 -11.34 -11.09
N LEU A 175 1.73 -11.95 -10.24
CA LEU A 175 0.39 -12.41 -10.62
C LEU A 175 -0.53 -11.24 -10.97
N GLU A 176 -0.49 -10.16 -10.18
CA GLU A 176 -1.26 -8.94 -10.44
C GLU A 176 -0.86 -8.29 -11.78
N GLN A 177 0.43 -8.24 -12.09
CA GLN A 177 0.92 -7.73 -13.37
C GLN A 177 0.47 -8.59 -14.57
N LEU A 178 0.39 -9.91 -14.40
CA LEU A 178 -0.14 -10.80 -15.43
C LEU A 178 -1.63 -10.55 -15.64
N ARG A 179 -2.40 -10.47 -14.56
CA ARG A 179 -3.85 -10.19 -14.60
C ARG A 179 -4.15 -8.84 -15.27
N GLN A 180 -3.42 -7.79 -14.91
CA GLN A 180 -3.56 -6.48 -15.54
C GLN A 180 -3.28 -6.48 -17.05
N LYS A 181 -2.38 -7.33 -17.54
CA LYS A 181 -2.13 -7.46 -18.99
C LYS A 181 -3.32 -8.12 -19.70
N VAL A 182 -3.90 -9.15 -19.09
CA VAL A 182 -5.08 -9.84 -19.62
C VAL A 182 -6.29 -8.89 -19.64
N ASP A 183 -6.55 -8.19 -18.53
CA ASP A 183 -7.65 -7.23 -18.42
C ASP A 183 -7.54 -6.09 -19.46
N ARG A 184 -6.34 -5.53 -19.64
CA ARG A 184 -6.11 -4.49 -20.65
C ARG A 184 -6.36 -5.00 -22.07
N ARG A 185 -5.95 -6.23 -22.36
CA ARG A 185 -6.16 -6.85 -23.68
C ARG A 185 -7.65 -7.06 -23.94
N ALA A 186 -8.39 -7.58 -22.97
CA ALA A 186 -9.83 -7.75 -23.07
C ALA A 186 -10.54 -6.40 -23.28
N GLY A 187 -10.17 -5.37 -22.52
CA GLY A 187 -10.71 -4.01 -22.67
C GLY A 187 -10.46 -3.40 -24.05
N GLN A 188 -9.22 -3.51 -24.58
CA GLN A 188 -8.88 -3.04 -25.92
C GLN A 188 -9.68 -3.74 -27.01
N LEU A 189 -9.87 -5.06 -26.90
CA LEU A 189 -10.67 -5.83 -27.85
C LEU A 189 -12.14 -5.46 -27.79
N LEU A 190 -12.69 -5.27 -26.58
CA LEU A 190 -14.07 -4.82 -26.38
C LEU A 190 -14.30 -3.43 -26.99
N GLN A 191 -13.36 -2.50 -26.78
CA GLN A 191 -13.42 -1.15 -27.35
C GLN A 191 -13.33 -1.18 -28.89
N THR A 192 -12.42 -1.99 -29.44
CA THR A 192 -12.26 -2.16 -30.89
C THR A 192 -13.53 -2.75 -31.51
N PHE A 193 -14.11 -3.76 -30.87
CA PHE A 193 -15.37 -4.37 -31.30
C PHE A 193 -16.52 -3.35 -31.28
N ALA A 194 -16.65 -2.56 -30.21
CA ALA A 194 -17.68 -1.52 -30.11
C ALA A 194 -17.54 -0.44 -31.20
N GLN A 195 -16.31 0.02 -31.48
CA GLN A 195 -16.04 1.02 -32.53
C GLN A 195 -16.35 0.48 -33.94
N GLN A 196 -16.09 -0.81 -34.18
CA GLN A 196 -16.29 -1.45 -35.48
C GLN A 196 -17.67 -2.10 -35.63
N GLN A 197 -18.54 -2.02 -34.61
CA GLN A 197 -19.77 -2.81 -34.54
C GLN A 197 -20.77 -2.51 -35.66
N ALA A 198 -20.81 -1.26 -36.14
CA ALA A 198 -21.64 -0.87 -37.28
C ALA A 198 -21.16 -1.51 -38.59
N LEU A 199 -19.83 -1.53 -38.82
CA LEU A 199 -19.20 -2.12 -40.01
C LEU A 199 -19.33 -3.65 -40.02
N ILE A 200 -19.18 -4.28 -38.86
CA ILE A 200 -19.34 -5.73 -38.70
C ILE A 200 -20.79 -6.17 -38.99
N ARG A 201 -21.79 -5.37 -38.59
CA ARG A 201 -23.20 -5.64 -38.92
C ARG A 201 -23.50 -5.50 -40.41
N SER A 202 -22.87 -4.55 -41.10
CA SER A 202 -23.10 -4.34 -42.54
C SER A 202 -22.34 -5.32 -43.43
N ALA A 203 -21.17 -5.81 -42.99
CA ALA A 203 -20.31 -6.69 -43.78
C ALA A 203 -20.69 -8.18 -43.69
N GLY A 204 -21.56 -8.58 -42.75
CA GLY A 204 -21.94 -9.99 -42.54
C GLY A 204 -20.84 -10.88 -41.94
N ASP A 205 -19.60 -10.37 -41.81
CA ASP A 205 -18.42 -11.10 -41.33
C ASP A 205 -18.21 -10.96 -39.80
N ALA A 206 -19.25 -11.26 -39.04
CA ALA A 206 -19.24 -11.12 -37.57
C ALA A 206 -18.45 -12.22 -36.84
N GLY A 207 -18.01 -13.28 -37.52
CA GLY A 207 -17.46 -14.48 -36.90
C GLY A 207 -16.10 -14.25 -36.21
N GLN A 208 -15.13 -13.68 -36.91
CA GLN A 208 -13.74 -13.64 -36.41
C GLN A 208 -13.53 -12.66 -35.26
N GLY A 209 -14.09 -11.45 -35.33
CA GLY A 209 -13.98 -10.46 -34.25
C GLY A 209 -14.70 -10.90 -32.97
N GLN A 210 -15.83 -11.59 -33.10
CA GLN A 210 -16.61 -12.09 -31.97
C GLN A 210 -15.96 -13.31 -31.31
N LEU A 211 -15.30 -14.17 -32.09
CA LEU A 211 -14.47 -15.28 -31.58
C LEU A 211 -13.24 -14.76 -30.81
N ALA A 212 -12.50 -13.80 -31.37
CA ALA A 212 -11.34 -13.19 -30.71
C ALA A 212 -11.73 -12.52 -29.39
N LEU A 213 -12.89 -11.85 -29.33
CA LEU A 213 -13.41 -11.25 -28.10
C LEU A 213 -13.81 -12.30 -27.07
N ARG A 214 -14.53 -13.36 -27.47
CA ARG A 214 -14.93 -14.45 -26.57
C ARG A 214 -13.73 -15.17 -25.96
N GLN A 215 -12.68 -15.38 -26.75
CA GLN A 215 -11.45 -16.02 -26.29
C GLN A 215 -10.71 -15.14 -25.27
N ALA A 216 -10.62 -13.83 -25.53
CA ALA A 216 -10.02 -12.90 -24.57
C ALA A 216 -10.82 -12.77 -23.25
N LEU A 217 -12.16 -12.86 -23.30
CA LEU A 217 -13.00 -12.90 -22.10
C LEU A 217 -12.87 -14.22 -21.34
N HIS A 218 -12.70 -15.35 -22.04
CA HIS A 218 -12.40 -16.63 -21.38
C HIS A 218 -11.03 -16.63 -20.70
N GLU A 219 -10.03 -15.97 -21.28
CA GLU A 219 -8.70 -15.83 -20.65
C GLU A 219 -8.72 -14.93 -19.40
N GLN A 220 -9.76 -14.10 -19.21
CA GLN A 220 -9.90 -13.19 -18.08
C GLN A 220 -10.48 -13.86 -16.82
N HIS A 221 -11.24 -14.94 -16.98
CA HIS A 221 -11.93 -15.67 -15.90
C HIS A 221 -11.14 -16.89 -15.44
#